data_AF-A0A0C3EWY1-F1
#
_entry.id   AF-A0A0C3EWY1-F1
#
_cell.length_a   1.000
_cell.length_b   1.000
_cell.length_c   1.000
_cell.angle_alpha   90.00
_cell.angle_beta   90.00
_cell.angle_gamma   90.00
#
_symmetry.space_group_name_H-M   'P 1'
#
loop_
_entity.id
_entity.type
_entity.pdbx_description
1 polymer ?
#
loop_
_entity_poly.entity_id
_entity_poly.type
_entity_poly.pdbx_seq_one_letter_code
_entity_poly.pdbx_strand_id
1 'polypeptide(L)'
;MPSTNEQSNIPQELSPYKNIHVRDLAKVLPLNDLPDGLRPSPGRQPPLLRCGYPVNRKLLGQLATDKVEGREIPDGMRAIRARADWLDLRYKVVLNDGFEAIVEFCNNHGTVPRVPPQVIERVKEFLGEAGPPKWYLDVQKYRWNS
;
A
#
# COMPACT_ATOMS: atom_id res chain seq x y z
N MET A 1 -5.32 -31.86 -32.45
CA MET A 1 -4.60 -30.58 -32.23
C MET A 1 -4.39 -30.46 -30.73
N PRO A 2 -3.15 -30.35 -30.23
CA PRO A 2 -2.90 -30.31 -28.80
C PRO A 2 -3.35 -28.96 -28.25
N SER A 3 -4.22 -29.01 -27.24
CA SER A 3 -4.65 -27.85 -26.46
C SER A 3 -3.45 -27.30 -25.70
N THR A 4 -2.95 -26.14 -26.11
CA THR A 4 -1.90 -25.43 -25.38
C THR A 4 -2.52 -24.92 -24.09
N ASN A 5 -2.30 -25.67 -23.00
CA ASN A 5 -2.46 -25.18 -21.64
C ASN A 5 -1.58 -23.94 -21.49
N GLU A 6 -2.17 -22.75 -21.58
CA GLU A 6 -1.61 -21.52 -21.03
C GLU A 6 -1.62 -21.59 -19.49
N GLN A 7 -0.96 -22.61 -18.93
CA GLN A 7 -0.60 -22.67 -17.53
C GLN A 7 0.49 -21.62 -17.28
N SER A 8 0.04 -20.36 -17.19
CA SER A 8 0.52 -19.33 -16.29
C SER A 8 2.03 -19.36 -15.98
N ASN A 9 2.83 -18.81 -16.90
CA ASN A 9 4.21 -18.35 -16.65
C ASN A 9 4.23 -17.15 -15.68
N ILE A 10 3.67 -17.31 -14.50
CA ILE A 10 3.75 -16.33 -13.43
C ILE A 10 4.87 -16.82 -12.50
N PRO A 11 5.93 -16.01 -12.24
CA PRO A 11 6.98 -16.36 -11.29
C PRO A 11 6.41 -16.94 -10.01
N GLN A 12 7.07 -17.96 -9.44
CA GLN A 12 6.61 -18.66 -8.24
C GLN A 12 6.35 -17.70 -7.06
N GLU A 13 7.12 -16.60 -7.02
CA GLU A 13 7.01 -15.45 -6.12
C GLU A 13 5.66 -14.74 -6.19
N LEU A 14 4.97 -14.81 -7.34
CA LEU A 14 3.69 -14.17 -7.59
C LEU A 14 2.49 -15.12 -7.41
N SER A 15 2.75 -16.42 -7.19
CA SER A 15 1.74 -17.46 -6.92
C SER A 15 0.80 -17.11 -5.75
N PRO A 16 1.28 -16.50 -4.63
CA PRO A 16 0.42 -16.09 -3.52
C PRO A 16 -0.66 -15.07 -3.94
N TYR A 17 -0.47 -14.32 -5.01
CA TYR A 17 -1.43 -13.29 -5.43
C TYR A 17 -2.53 -13.80 -6.38
N LYS A 18 -2.45 -15.08 -6.80
CA LYS A 18 -3.40 -15.65 -7.76
C LYS A 18 -4.44 -16.58 -7.11
N ASN A 19 -4.01 -17.40 -6.13
CA ASN A 19 -4.80 -18.54 -5.65
C ASN A 19 -4.88 -18.67 -4.12
N ILE A 20 -4.64 -17.58 -3.39
CA ILE A 20 -4.69 -17.61 -1.92
C ILE A 20 -6.12 -17.38 -1.41
N HIS A 21 -6.50 -18.11 -0.35
CA HIS A 21 -7.75 -17.83 0.35
C HIS A 21 -7.66 -16.46 1.05
N VAL A 22 -8.76 -15.70 1.11
CA VAL A 22 -8.75 -14.31 1.59
C VAL A 22 -8.12 -14.15 2.97
N ARG A 23 -8.29 -15.15 3.85
CA ARG A 23 -7.73 -15.16 5.20
C ARG A 23 -6.21 -15.28 5.24
N ASP A 24 -5.59 -15.87 4.22
CA ASP A 24 -4.14 -16.05 4.15
C ASP A 24 -3.44 -14.86 3.47
N LEU A 25 -4.19 -13.94 2.85
CA LEU A 25 -3.67 -12.69 2.29
C LEU A 25 -2.95 -11.83 3.34
N ALA A 26 -3.44 -11.83 4.59
CA ALA A 26 -2.82 -11.08 5.68
C ALA A 26 -1.39 -11.57 5.98
N LYS A 27 -1.07 -12.83 5.66
CA LYS A 27 0.25 -13.43 5.87
C LYS A 27 1.22 -13.16 4.72
N VAL A 28 0.76 -12.54 3.63
CA VAL A 28 1.61 -12.22 2.49
C VAL A 28 2.58 -11.11 2.90
N LEU A 29 3.86 -11.41 2.84
CA LEU A 29 4.92 -10.45 3.16
C LEU A 29 4.92 -9.29 2.15
N PRO A 30 5.23 -8.07 2.60
CA PRO A 30 5.40 -6.96 1.69
C PRO A 30 6.64 -7.14 0.81
N LEU A 31 6.58 -6.58 -0.41
CA LEU A 31 7.68 -6.65 -1.37
C LEU A 31 8.56 -5.41 -1.25
N ASN A 32 9.88 -5.58 -1.34
CA ASN A 32 10.82 -4.46 -1.38
C ASN A 32 10.74 -3.73 -2.73
N ASP A 33 10.58 -4.48 -3.81
CA ASP A 33 10.45 -3.98 -5.18
C ASP A 33 9.17 -4.48 -5.82
N LEU A 34 8.69 -3.77 -6.86
CA LEU A 34 7.53 -4.20 -7.64
C LEU A 34 7.96 -5.10 -8.80
N PRO A 35 7.63 -6.40 -8.78
CA PRO A 35 7.94 -7.31 -9.89
C PRO A 35 7.18 -6.92 -11.15
N ASP A 36 7.75 -7.20 -12.32
CA ASP A 36 7.14 -6.81 -13.61
C ASP A 36 5.77 -7.44 -13.86
N GLY A 37 5.54 -8.65 -13.35
CA GLY A 37 4.23 -9.30 -13.42
C GLY A 37 3.14 -8.58 -12.61
N LEU A 38 3.50 -7.65 -11.72
CA LEU A 38 2.56 -6.82 -10.97
C LEU A 38 2.42 -5.42 -11.57
N ARG A 39 3.02 -5.13 -12.73
CA ARG A 39 2.74 -3.91 -13.49
C ARG A 39 1.50 -4.15 -14.39
N PRO A 40 0.56 -3.18 -14.48
CA PRO A 40 -0.58 -3.29 -15.38
C PRO A 40 -0.15 -3.44 -16.85
N SER A 41 -0.89 -4.24 -17.61
CA SER A 41 -0.70 -4.40 -19.05
C SER A 41 -2.03 -4.41 -19.79
N PRO A 42 -2.07 -4.07 -21.09
CA PRO A 42 -3.27 -4.23 -21.91
C PRO A 42 -3.71 -5.69 -21.87
N GLY A 43 -4.85 -5.99 -21.23
CA GLY A 43 -5.37 -7.35 -21.09
C GLY A 43 -5.08 -8.06 -19.76
N ARG A 44 -4.37 -7.43 -18.81
CA ARG A 44 -4.29 -7.93 -17.43
C ARG A 44 -4.22 -6.78 -16.44
N GLN A 45 -5.13 -6.79 -15.47
CA GLN A 45 -5.03 -5.95 -14.29
C GLN A 45 -4.54 -6.82 -13.12
N PRO A 46 -3.26 -6.73 -12.74
CA PRO A 46 -2.77 -7.43 -11.58
C PRO A 46 -3.46 -6.89 -10.32
N PRO A 47 -3.39 -7.63 -9.21
CA PRO A 47 -3.75 -7.13 -7.90
C PRO A 47 -3.15 -5.74 -7.66
N LEU A 48 -3.91 -4.88 -7.00
CA LEU A 48 -3.44 -3.56 -6.63
C LEU A 48 -2.46 -3.71 -5.47
N LEU A 49 -1.21 -3.29 -5.71
CA LEU A 49 -0.24 -3.08 -4.66
C LEU A 49 -0.04 -1.59 -4.45
N ARG A 50 0.12 -1.22 -3.19
CA ARG A 50 0.36 0.15 -2.77
C ARG A 50 1.72 0.24 -2.08
N CYS A 51 2.51 1.22 -2.47
CA CYS A 51 3.81 1.50 -1.89
C CYS A 51 3.68 2.58 -0.82
N GLY A 52 4.25 2.33 0.36
CA GLY A 52 4.13 3.25 1.47
C GLY A 52 4.74 2.74 2.77
N TYR A 53 4.41 3.43 3.86
CA TYR A 53 4.73 3.01 5.22
C TYR A 53 3.48 2.51 5.95
N PRO A 54 3.60 1.41 6.72
CA PRO A 54 2.50 0.89 7.51
C PRO A 54 2.12 1.87 8.61
N VAL A 55 0.83 1.94 8.89
CA VAL A 55 0.28 2.69 10.01
C VAL A 55 -0.80 1.85 10.66
N ASN A 56 -0.74 1.73 11.98
CA ASN A 56 -1.84 1.14 12.73
C ASN A 56 -2.75 2.23 13.31
N ARG A 57 -4.00 1.86 13.58
CA ARG A 57 -5.02 2.79 14.08
C ARG A 57 -4.64 3.44 15.41
N LYS A 58 -3.87 2.74 16.26
CA LYS A 58 -3.37 3.27 17.53
C LYS A 58 -2.37 4.41 17.29
N LEU A 59 -1.43 4.23 16.39
CA LEU A 59 -0.47 5.26 15.98
C LEU A 59 -1.21 6.46 15.41
N LEU A 60 -2.14 6.27 14.48
CA LEU A 60 -2.95 7.38 13.96
C LEU A 60 -3.76 8.10 15.04
N GLY A 61 -4.29 7.37 16.03
CA GLY A 61 -4.97 7.96 17.17
C GLY A 61 -4.02 8.73 18.11
N GLN A 62 -2.79 8.26 18.30
CA GLN A 62 -1.75 8.94 19.09
C GLN A 62 -1.21 10.19 18.39
N LEU A 63 -1.18 10.18 17.06
CA LEU A 63 -0.72 11.30 16.24
C LEU A 63 -1.75 12.45 16.13
N ALA A 64 -2.95 12.27 16.69
CA ALA A 64 -4.08 13.15 16.45
C ALA A 64 -4.52 13.93 17.70
N THR A 65 -4.15 15.20 17.76
CA THR A 65 -4.97 16.22 18.43
C THR A 65 -4.86 17.53 17.64
N ASP A 66 -5.83 17.77 16.76
CA ASP A 66 -6.06 19.11 16.21
C ASP A 66 -7.10 19.80 17.10
N LYS A 67 -6.74 20.96 17.65
CA LYS A 67 -7.71 21.85 18.32
C LYS A 67 -8.37 22.70 17.25
N VAL A 68 -9.56 22.31 16.82
CA VAL A 68 -10.41 23.13 15.94
C VAL A 68 -11.52 23.73 16.80
N GLU A 69 -11.53 25.06 16.94
CA GLU A 69 -12.56 25.79 17.69
C GLU A 69 -12.80 25.26 19.12
N GLY A 70 -11.72 24.90 19.81
CA GLY A 70 -11.79 24.37 21.19
C GLY A 70 -12.28 22.92 21.29
N ARG A 71 -12.50 22.22 20.17
CA ARG A 71 -12.78 20.78 20.13
C ARG A 71 -11.58 20.03 19.57
N GLU A 72 -11.23 18.93 20.23
CA GLU A 72 -10.21 18.00 19.76
C GLU A 72 -10.84 17.04 18.75
N ILE A 73 -10.40 17.09 17.49
CA ILE A 73 -10.87 16.19 16.44
C ILE A 73 -9.74 15.22 16.06
N PRO A 74 -9.96 13.89 16.13
CA PRO A 74 -8.95 12.92 15.70
C PRO A 74 -8.74 12.93 14.17
N ASP A 75 -7.64 13.48 13.67
CA ASP A 75 -7.26 13.43 12.24
C ASP A 75 -5.74 13.26 12.04
N GLY A 76 -5.19 12.09 12.38
CA GLY A 76 -3.76 11.80 12.26
C GLY A 76 -3.21 11.95 10.84
N MET A 77 -4.03 11.82 9.80
CA MET A 77 -3.62 12.05 8.42
C MET A 77 -3.40 13.53 8.11
N ARG A 78 -4.16 14.45 8.72
CA ARG A 78 -3.89 15.88 8.59
C ARG A 78 -2.55 16.25 9.20
N ALA A 79 -2.24 15.72 10.38
CA ALA A 79 -0.94 15.91 11.02
C ALA A 79 0.22 15.37 10.16
N ILE A 80 0.05 14.20 9.54
CA ILE A 80 1.03 13.64 8.59
C ILE A 80 1.21 14.58 7.39
N ARG A 81 0.12 14.99 6.73
CA ARG A 81 0.18 15.87 5.54
C ARG A 81 0.83 17.22 5.84
N ALA A 82 0.50 17.82 6.98
CA ALA A 82 1.06 19.09 7.42
C ALA A 82 2.57 18.99 7.69
N ARG A 83 3.02 17.93 8.37
CA ARG A 83 4.45 17.71 8.63
C ARG A 83 5.24 17.30 7.39
N ALA A 84 4.61 16.53 6.50
CA ALA A 84 5.21 16.11 5.25
C ALA A 84 5.27 17.25 4.21
N ASP A 85 4.44 18.29 4.40
CA ASP A 85 4.20 19.36 3.43
C ASP A 85 3.68 18.82 2.09
N TRP A 86 2.74 17.85 2.17
CA TRP A 86 2.17 17.18 1.01
C TRP A 86 0.73 16.75 1.27
N LEU A 87 -0.22 17.46 0.65
CA LEU A 87 -1.65 17.24 0.89
C LEU A 87 -2.20 15.97 0.24
N ASP A 88 -1.57 15.50 -0.85
CA ASP A 88 -2.05 14.37 -1.64
C ASP A 88 -1.72 13.00 -1.04
N LEU A 89 -1.11 12.94 0.16
CA LEU A 89 -0.90 11.66 0.86
C LEU A 89 -2.24 11.02 1.21
N ARG A 90 -2.36 9.73 0.88
CA ARG A 90 -3.60 8.97 1.09
C ARG A 90 -3.41 7.90 2.14
N TYR A 91 -4.44 7.75 2.97
CA TYR A 91 -4.58 6.58 3.83
C TYR A 91 -5.30 5.49 3.06
N LYS A 92 -4.71 4.29 3.01
CA LYS A 92 -5.28 3.16 2.28
C LYS A 92 -5.23 1.89 3.10
N VAL A 93 -6.36 1.21 3.18
CA VAL A 93 -6.49 -0.08 3.87
C VAL A 93 -5.79 -1.15 3.03
N VAL A 94 -4.99 -1.97 3.69
CA VAL A 94 -4.27 -3.10 3.06
C VAL A 94 -4.44 -4.35 3.91
N LEU A 95 -4.11 -5.52 3.35
CA LEU A 95 -4.07 -6.76 4.10
C LEU A 95 -2.64 -7.04 4.56
N ASN A 96 -2.41 -6.96 5.87
CA ASN A 96 -1.16 -7.42 6.47
C ASN A 96 -1.34 -7.75 7.96
N ASP A 97 -0.68 -8.82 8.41
CA ASP A 97 -0.66 -9.21 9.81
C ASP A 97 0.27 -8.26 10.59
N GLY A 98 -0.33 -7.27 11.27
CA GLY A 98 0.40 -6.30 12.10
C GLY A 98 -0.05 -4.84 11.93
N PHE A 99 -0.71 -4.49 10.82
CA PHE A 99 -1.26 -3.15 10.60
C PHE A 99 -2.42 -3.16 9.61
N GLU A 100 -3.31 -2.17 9.73
CA GLU A 100 -4.56 -2.13 8.99
C GLU A 100 -4.49 -1.27 7.72
N ALA A 101 -3.43 -0.46 7.57
CA ALA A 101 -3.33 0.50 6.48
C ALA A 101 -1.92 1.01 6.24
N ILE A 102 -1.74 1.74 5.15
CA ILE A 102 -0.52 2.45 4.83
C ILE A 102 -0.78 3.91 4.51
N VAL A 103 0.26 4.74 4.69
CA VAL A 103 0.39 6.04 4.02
C VAL A 103 0.91 5.77 2.61
N GLU A 104 0.02 5.87 1.62
CA GLU A 104 0.32 5.58 0.21
C GLU A 104 1.13 6.71 -0.44
N PHE A 105 2.25 6.34 -1.06
CA PHE A 105 3.03 7.22 -1.93
C PHE A 105 2.74 6.98 -3.41
N CYS A 106 2.56 5.71 -3.79
CA CYS A 106 2.15 5.33 -5.13
C CYS A 106 1.50 3.96 -5.14
N ASN A 107 0.98 3.57 -6.30
CA ASN A 107 0.49 2.21 -6.52
C ASN A 107 0.86 1.72 -7.91
N ASN A 108 0.81 0.40 -8.10
CA ASN A 108 1.20 -0.23 -9.35
C ASN A 108 0.25 0.12 -10.50
N HIS A 109 -0.96 0.63 -10.23
CA HIS A 109 -1.94 1.01 -11.26
C HIS A 109 -1.73 2.42 -11.84
N GLY A 110 -0.72 3.17 -11.39
CA GLY A 110 -0.21 4.35 -12.10
C GLY A 110 -1.06 5.63 -12.00
N THR A 111 -1.91 5.76 -10.96
CA THR A 111 -2.82 6.92 -10.82
C THR A 111 -2.42 7.92 -9.74
N VAL A 112 -1.31 7.70 -9.05
CA VAL A 112 -0.88 8.57 -7.93
C VAL A 112 0.30 9.43 -8.40
N PRO A 113 0.26 10.76 -8.18
CA PRO A 113 1.40 11.64 -8.45
C PRO A 113 2.66 11.12 -7.75
N ARG A 114 3.81 11.21 -8.41
CA ARG A 114 5.07 10.81 -7.81
C ARG A 114 5.36 11.70 -6.59
N VAL A 115 5.34 11.10 -5.41
CA VAL A 115 5.70 11.78 -4.16
C VAL A 115 7.20 12.11 -4.18
N PRO A 116 7.61 13.36 -3.89
CA PRO A 116 9.01 13.73 -3.87
C PRO A 116 9.81 12.97 -2.79
N PRO A 117 11.10 12.66 -3.01
CA PRO A 117 11.93 11.95 -2.03
C PRO A 117 11.96 12.61 -0.66
N GLN A 118 12.00 13.94 -0.59
CA GLN A 118 11.99 14.67 0.68
C GLN A 118 10.71 14.46 1.49
N VAL A 119 9.57 14.24 0.82
CA VAL A 119 8.29 13.93 1.49
C VAL A 119 8.31 12.52 2.05
N ILE A 120 8.89 11.56 1.30
CA ILE A 120 9.05 10.17 1.75
C ILE A 120 9.90 10.10 3.01
N GLU A 121 11.04 10.81 3.05
CA GLU A 121 11.90 10.84 4.25
C GLU A 121 11.21 11.48 5.45
N ARG A 122 10.48 12.60 5.27
CA ARG A 122 9.71 13.22 6.37
C ARG A 122 8.66 12.28 6.95
N VAL A 123 7.93 11.55 6.09
CA VAL A 123 6.93 10.58 6.55
C VAL A 123 7.59 9.41 7.27
N LYS A 124 8.73 8.91 6.76
CA LYS A 124 9.52 7.86 7.41
C LYS A 124 9.96 8.26 8.82
N GLU A 125 10.62 9.42 8.95
CA GLU A 125 11.08 9.95 10.24
C GLU A 125 9.90 10.11 11.21
N PHE A 126 8.80 10.65 10.72
CA PHE A 126 7.61 10.90 11.53
C PHE A 126 6.94 9.63 12.04
N LEU A 127 6.91 8.58 11.22
CA LEU A 127 6.34 7.28 11.59
C LEU A 127 7.32 6.39 12.36
N GLY A 128 8.60 6.79 12.48
CA GLY A 128 9.64 6.00 13.13
C GLY A 128 10.04 4.75 12.34
N GLU A 129 9.84 4.77 11.02
CA GLU A 129 10.09 3.63 10.14
C GLU A 129 11.57 3.51 9.76
N ALA A 130 12.03 2.28 9.60
CA ALA A 130 13.40 1.98 9.19
C ALA A 130 13.43 1.52 7.72
N GLY A 131 14.31 2.13 6.93
CA GLY A 131 14.53 1.76 5.53
C GLY A 131 13.55 2.39 4.54
N PRO A 132 13.51 1.90 3.29
CA PRO A 132 12.64 2.40 2.23
C PRO A 132 11.18 1.90 2.37
N PRO A 133 10.21 2.58 1.71
CA PRO A 133 8.84 2.10 1.67
C PRO A 133 8.72 0.77 0.93
N LYS A 134 7.73 -0.03 1.33
CA LYS A 134 7.48 -1.37 0.76
C LYS A 134 6.13 -1.43 0.07
N TRP A 135 5.92 -2.49 -0.69
CA TRP A 135 4.70 -2.76 -1.43
C TRP A 135 3.77 -3.71 -0.67
N TYR A 136 2.54 -3.28 -0.47
CA TYR A 136 1.51 -3.98 0.28
C TYR A 136 0.29 -4.27 -0.58
N LEU A 137 -0.35 -5.41 -0.33
CA LEU A 137 -1.51 -5.85 -1.09
C LEU A 137 -2.78 -5.13 -0.61
N ASP A 138 -3.51 -4.51 -1.54
CA ASP A 138 -4.76 -3.84 -1.23
C ASP A 138 -5.88 -4.83 -0.89
N VAL A 139 -6.62 -4.56 0.19
CA VAL A 139 -7.69 -5.45 0.69
C VAL A 139 -8.88 -5.58 -0.26
N GLN A 140 -9.15 -4.54 -1.05
CA GLN A 140 -10.31 -4.47 -1.94
C GLN A 140 -9.98 -4.99 -3.33
N LYS A 141 -8.72 -4.95 -3.74
CA LYS A 141 -8.25 -5.25 -5.10
C LYS A 141 -7.10 -6.26 -5.12
N TYR A 142 -7.19 -7.32 -4.31
CA TYR A 142 -6.15 -8.35 -4.19
C TYR A 142 -6.15 -9.42 -5.29
N ARG A 143 -7.14 -9.41 -6.20
CA ARG A 143 -7.27 -10.40 -7.28
C ARG A 143 -6.78 -9.85 -8.60
N TRP A 144 -6.34 -10.76 -9.46
CA TRP A 144 -6.18 -10.50 -10.87
C TRP A 144 -7.55 -10.27 -11.49
N ASN A 145 -7.73 -9.12 -12.13
CA ASN A 145 -8.88 -8.87 -12.98
C ASN A 145 -8.46 -9.10 -14.43
N SER A 146 -9.26 -9.89 -15.13
CA SER A 146 -9.19 -10.16 -16.57
C SER A 146 -10.04 -9.16 -17.34
#